data_AF-C4M4W5-F1
#
_entry.id   AF-C4M4W5-F1
#
_cell.length_a   1.000
_cell.length_b   1.000
_cell.length_c   1.000
_cell.angle_alpha   90.00
_cell.angle_beta   90.00
_cell.angle_gamma   90.00
#
_symmetry.space_group_name_H-M   'P 1'
#
loop_
_entity.id
_entity.type
_entity.pdbx_description
1 polymer ?
#
loop_
_entity_poly.entity_id
_entity_poly.type
_entity_poly.pdbx_seq_one_letter_code
_entity_poly.pdbx_strand_id
1 'polypeptide(L)'
;MFALLLILATLVNAFVPYRKRIDVMMEEKSTENEKELLTKFTGNKGIVDFENNKYEYSVISYFSGYEKQYIATIKRGDSIANGKGRSSRSALLNALKNLN
;
A
#
# COMPACT_ATOMS: atom_id res chain seq x y z
N MET A 1 16.21 -9.77 33.88
CA MET A 1 16.23 -8.85 32.73
C MET A 1 16.35 -9.54 31.36
N PHE A 2 17.04 -10.68 31.22
CA PHE A 2 17.15 -11.40 29.93
C PHE A 2 15.83 -11.99 29.39
N ALA A 3 14.93 -12.46 30.27
CA ALA A 3 13.65 -13.04 29.85
C ALA A 3 12.72 -12.03 29.15
N LEU A 4 12.76 -10.75 29.56
CA LEU A 4 11.92 -9.70 28.97
C LEU A 4 12.34 -9.37 27.53
N LEU A 5 13.66 -9.38 27.27
CA LEU A 5 14.22 -9.18 25.93
C LEU A 5 13.87 -10.32 24.97
N LEU A 6 13.84 -11.57 25.46
CA LEU A 6 13.43 -12.74 24.69
C LEU A 6 11.94 -12.73 24.33
N ILE A 7 11.07 -12.23 25.22
CA ILE A 7 9.63 -12.10 24.95
C ILE A 7 9.38 -11.00 23.90
N LEU A 8 10.08 -9.87 24.00
CA LEU A 8 9.98 -8.80 23.00
C LEU A 8 10.47 -9.24 21.61
N ALA A 9 11.57 -9.99 21.55
CA ALA A 9 12.11 -10.49 20.29
C ALA A 9 11.18 -11.49 19.60
N THR A 10 10.54 -12.39 20.36
CA THR A 10 9.60 -13.38 19.80
C THR A 10 8.29 -12.74 19.33
N LEU A 11 7.77 -11.75 20.07
CA LEU A 11 6.58 -10.99 19.65
C LEU A 11 6.82 -10.25 18.34
N VAL A 12 7.92 -9.48 18.22
CA VAL A 12 8.24 -8.75 16.98
C VAL A 12 8.35 -9.70 15.79
N ASN A 13 9.00 -10.86 15.96
CA ASN A 13 9.14 -11.86 14.88
C ASN A 13 7.82 -12.54 14.50
N ALA A 14 6.86 -12.70 15.42
CA ALA A 14 5.54 -13.27 15.10
C ALA A 14 4.64 -12.27 14.36
N PHE A 15 4.80 -10.96 14.60
CA PHE A 15 4.05 -9.93 13.90
C PHE A 15 4.48 -9.74 12.44
N VAL A 16 5.76 -9.91 12.10
CA VAL A 16 6.27 -9.78 10.71
C VAL A 16 5.53 -10.69 9.71
N PRO A 17 5.41 -12.02 9.91
CA PRO A 17 4.73 -12.91 8.97
C PRO A 17 3.21 -12.70 8.95
N TYR A 18 2.58 -12.37 10.08
CA TYR A 18 1.14 -12.06 10.13
C TYR A 18 0.82 -10.83 9.26
N ARG A 19 1.67 -9.81 9.31
CA ARG A 19 1.49 -8.57 8.54
C ARG A 19 1.70 -8.79 7.04
N LYS A 20 2.69 -9.60 6.64
CA LYS A 20 2.89 -9.98 5.24
C LYS A 20 1.69 -10.74 4.68
N ARG A 21 1.03 -11.59 5.49
CA ARG A 21 -0.21 -12.26 5.08
C ARG A 21 -1.35 -11.28 4.82
N ILE A 22 -1.49 -10.21 5.60
CA ILE A 22 -2.56 -9.22 5.38
C ILE A 22 -2.39 -8.48 4.05
N ASP A 23 -1.17 -8.00 3.73
CA ASP A 23 -0.91 -7.33 2.45
C ASP A 23 -1.22 -8.28 1.26
N VAL A 24 -0.81 -9.55 1.36
CA VAL A 24 -1.08 -10.57 0.33
C VAL A 24 -2.57 -10.87 0.19
N MET A 25 -3.29 -11.08 1.30
CA MET A 25 -4.74 -11.32 1.29
C MET A 25 -5.52 -10.12 0.74
N MET A 26 -5.00 -8.91 0.91
CA MET A 26 -5.63 -7.69 0.39
C MET A 26 -5.48 -7.58 -1.13
N GLU A 27 -4.35 -8.04 -1.68
CA GLU A 27 -4.09 -8.14 -3.10
C GLU A 27 -4.83 -9.32 -3.75
N GLU A 28 -5.05 -10.43 -3.04
CA GLU A 28 -5.90 -11.52 -3.54
C GLU A 28 -7.35 -11.07 -3.74
N LYS A 29 -7.86 -10.17 -2.88
CA LYS A 29 -9.21 -9.61 -2.93
C LYS A 29 -9.38 -8.42 -3.88
N SER A 30 -8.36 -8.04 -4.65
CA SER A 30 -8.50 -6.96 -5.62
C SER A 30 -9.13 -7.46 -6.93
N THR A 31 -9.84 -6.58 -7.62
CA THR A 31 -10.40 -6.89 -8.95
C THR A 31 -9.29 -7.04 -9.99
N GLU A 32 -9.58 -7.69 -11.12
CA GLU A 32 -8.59 -7.87 -12.19
C GLU A 32 -8.12 -6.51 -12.75
N ASN A 33 -9.05 -5.56 -12.90
CA ASN A 33 -8.74 -4.20 -13.32
C ASN A 33 -7.83 -3.47 -12.33
N GLU A 34 -8.06 -3.62 -11.02
CA GLU A 34 -7.18 -3.06 -9.99
C GLU A 34 -5.76 -3.66 -10.11
N LYS A 35 -5.65 -4.97 -10.33
CA LYS A 35 -4.34 -5.63 -10.50
C LYS A 35 -3.62 -5.12 -11.74
N GLU A 36 -4.32 -5.03 -12.88
CA GLU A 36 -3.75 -4.54 -14.13
C GLU A 36 -3.28 -3.09 -13.98
N LEU A 37 -4.13 -2.20 -13.43
CA LEU A 37 -3.78 -0.80 -13.21
C LEU A 37 -2.57 -0.64 -12.29
N LEU A 38 -2.48 -1.44 -11.21
CA LEU A 38 -1.31 -1.43 -10.31
C LEU A 38 0.00 -1.79 -11.00
N THR A 39 -0.01 -2.58 -12.09
CA THR A 39 1.21 -2.87 -12.86
C THR A 39 1.69 -1.70 -13.70
N LYS A 40 0.79 -0.77 -14.05
CA LYS A 40 1.09 0.41 -14.87
C LYS A 40 1.67 1.56 -14.03
N PHE A 41 1.43 1.57 -12.72
CA PHE A 41 2.07 2.52 -11.80
C PHE A 41 3.56 2.20 -11.63
N THR A 42 4.42 3.04 -12.19
CA THR A 42 5.88 2.90 -12.13
C THR A 42 6.52 4.06 -11.36
N GLY A 43 7.47 3.77 -10.48
CA GLY A 43 8.08 4.79 -9.63
C GLY A 43 7.13 5.41 -8.59
N ASN A 44 7.47 6.62 -8.11
CA ASN A 44 6.80 7.26 -6.97
C ASN A 44 5.76 8.31 -7.38
N LYS A 45 5.66 8.66 -8.66
CA LYS A 45 4.63 9.54 -9.19
C LYS A 45 4.51 9.36 -10.69
N GLY A 46 3.35 9.66 -11.23
CA GLY A 46 3.15 9.58 -12.66
C GLY A 46 1.69 9.74 -13.04
N ILE A 47 1.45 9.54 -14.32
CA ILE A 47 0.13 9.57 -14.93
C ILE A 47 -0.02 8.27 -15.72
N VAL A 48 -1.15 7.60 -15.55
CA VAL A 48 -1.50 6.38 -16.26
C VAL A 48 -2.86 6.53 -16.90
N ASP A 49 -2.96 6.22 -18.18
CA ASP A 49 -4.23 6.11 -18.89
C ASP A 49 -4.73 4.65 -18.83
N PHE A 50 -5.96 4.45 -18.37
CA PHE A 50 -6.58 3.14 -18.17
C PHE A 50 -8.09 3.21 -18.31
N GLU A 51 -8.69 2.36 -19.16
CA GLU A 51 -10.15 2.29 -19.37
C GLU A 51 -10.83 3.67 -19.54
N ASN A 52 -10.30 4.48 -20.46
CA ASN A 52 -10.77 5.86 -20.74
C ASN A 52 -10.65 6.86 -19.57
N ASN A 53 -9.98 6.48 -18.48
CA ASN A 53 -9.71 7.33 -17.34
C ASN A 53 -8.22 7.66 -17.26
N LYS A 54 -7.92 8.88 -16.83
CA LYS A 54 -6.56 9.33 -16.55
C LYS A 54 -6.33 9.36 -15.06
N TYR A 55 -5.41 8.53 -14.59
CA TYR A 55 -5.04 8.40 -13.18
C TYR A 55 -3.72 9.10 -12.93
N GLU A 56 -3.74 10.20 -12.18
CA GLU A 56 -2.53 10.81 -11.63
C GLU A 56 -2.27 10.21 -10.25
N TYR A 57 -1.05 9.74 -10.00
CA TYR A 57 -0.70 9.14 -8.72
C TYR A 57 0.60 9.71 -8.17
N SER A 58 0.71 9.67 -6.85
CA SER A 58 1.96 9.90 -6.13
C SER A 58 2.03 8.98 -4.91
N VAL A 59 3.24 8.58 -4.54
CA VAL A 59 3.53 7.73 -3.40
C VAL A 59 4.71 8.32 -2.63
N ILE A 60 4.53 8.47 -1.33
CA ILE A 60 5.55 8.95 -0.40
C ILE A 60 5.79 7.88 0.64
N SER A 61 7.06 7.55 0.89
CA SER A 61 7.44 6.70 2.01
C SER A 61 7.80 7.55 3.24
N TYR A 62 7.41 7.09 4.42
CA TYR A 62 7.71 7.72 5.70
C TYR A 62 8.00 6.65 6.75
N PHE A 63 8.59 7.04 7.87
CA PHE A 63 8.78 6.16 9.02
C PHE A 63 7.77 6.50 10.11
N SER A 64 7.09 5.47 10.63
CA SER A 64 6.23 5.55 11.80
C SER A 64 6.90 4.74 12.91
N GLY A 65 7.68 5.42 13.76
CA GLY A 65 8.62 4.75 14.66
C GLY A 65 9.70 4.02 13.86
N TYR A 66 9.85 2.72 14.07
CA TYR A 66 10.82 1.87 13.35
C TYR A 66 10.25 1.24 12.08
N GLU A 67 9.00 1.52 11.72
CA GLU A 67 8.33 0.90 10.56
C GLU A 67 8.29 1.86 9.38
N LYS A 68 8.83 1.43 8.23
CA LYS A 68 8.62 2.13 6.95
C LYS A 68 7.19 1.90 6.47
N GLN A 69 6.49 2.99 6.18
CA GLN A 69 5.14 3.03 5.67
C GLN A 69 5.07 3.90 4.41
N TYR A 70 3.97 3.80 3.68
CA TYR A 70 3.73 4.49 2.42
C TYR A 70 2.35 5.15 2.46
N ILE A 71 2.25 6.35 1.92
CA ILE A 71 0.99 7.03 1.59
C ILE A 71 0.96 7.18 0.08
N ALA A 72 -0.11 6.73 -0.55
CA ALA A 72 -0.38 6.96 -1.95
C ALA A 72 -1.58 7.89 -2.08
N THR A 73 -1.53 8.79 -3.07
CA THR A 73 -2.64 9.62 -3.51
C THR A 73 -2.91 9.28 -4.96
N ILE A 74 -4.18 9.07 -5.30
CA ILE A 74 -4.64 8.86 -6.68
C ILE A 74 -5.72 9.88 -6.98
N LYS A 75 -5.63 10.49 -8.16
CA LYS A 75 -6.61 11.42 -8.71
C LYS A 75 -7.14 10.88 -10.04
N ARG A 76 -8.46 10.88 -10.19
CA ARG A 76 -9.20 10.56 -11.42
C ARG A 76 -10.25 11.64 -11.67
N GLY A 77 -9.99 12.53 -12.62
CA GLY A 77 -10.82 13.72 -12.82
C GLY A 77 -10.81 14.61 -11.57
N ASP A 78 -11.99 14.89 -11.02
CA ASP A 78 -12.15 15.67 -9.77
C ASP A 78 -12.10 14.81 -8.49
N SER A 79 -12.15 13.47 -8.63
CA SER A 79 -12.04 12.56 -7.50
C SER A 79 -10.58 12.41 -7.07
N ILE A 80 -10.32 12.58 -5.78
CA ILE A 80 -9.01 12.35 -5.15
C ILE A 80 -9.20 11.41 -3.98
N ALA A 81 -8.38 10.37 -3.90
CA ALA A 81 -8.36 9.45 -2.80
C ALA A 81 -6.95 9.18 -2.30
N ASN A 82 -6.86 8.86 -1.02
CA ASN A 82 -5.60 8.53 -0.35
C ASN A 82 -5.65 7.11 0.19
N GLY A 83 -4.52 6.44 0.16
CA GLY A 83 -4.33 5.10 0.71
C GLY A 83 -3.04 5.04 1.51
N LYS A 84 -3.06 4.31 2.63
CA LYS A 84 -1.85 4.01 3.41
C LYS A 84 -1.54 2.52 3.27
N GLY A 85 -0.26 2.18 3.25
CA GLY A 85 0.18 0.79 3.14
C GLY A 85 1.60 0.60 3.66
N ARG A 86 1.99 -0.65 3.88
CA ARG A 86 3.37 -1.00 4.23
C ARG A 86 4.27 -1.20 3.00
N SER A 87 3.68 -1.20 1.81
CA SER A 87 4.38 -1.14 0.54
C SER A 87 3.76 -0.05 -0.33
N SER A 88 4.53 0.43 -1.32
CA SER A 88 4.00 1.36 -2.34
C SER A 88 2.75 0.79 -3.01
N ARG A 89 2.80 -0.51 -3.36
CA ARG A 89 1.70 -1.23 -4.03
C ARG A 89 0.45 -1.33 -3.17
N SER A 90 0.57 -1.69 -1.88
CA SER A 90 -0.60 -1.76 -0.98
C SER A 90 -1.17 -0.38 -0.66
N ALA A 91 -0.34 0.66 -0.59
CA ALA A 91 -0.83 2.04 -0.46
C ALA A 91 -1.63 2.48 -1.69
N LEU A 92 -1.14 2.19 -2.90
CA LEU A 92 -1.83 2.47 -4.16
C LEU A 92 -3.16 1.71 -4.28
N LEU A 93 -3.19 0.43 -3.92
CA LEU A 93 -4.42 -0.36 -3.92
C LEU A 93 -5.47 0.23 -2.96
N ASN A 94 -5.04 0.66 -1.77
CA ASN A 94 -5.93 1.32 -0.81
C ASN A 94 -6.43 2.67 -1.32
N ALA A 95 -5.60 3.42 -2.04
CA ALA A 95 -6.02 4.67 -2.66
C ALA A 95 -7.05 4.40 -3.76
N LEU A 96 -6.87 3.38 -4.59
CA LEU A 96 -7.84 2.97 -5.62
C LEU A 96 -9.18 2.56 -5.01
N LYS A 97 -9.17 1.75 -3.95
CA LYS A 97 -10.40 1.31 -3.27
C LYS A 97 -11.18 2.45 -2.62
N ASN A 98 -10.48 3.51 -2.22
CA ASN A 98 -11.09 4.72 -1.65
C ASN A 98 -11.53 5.72 -2.73
N LEU A 99 -11.18 5.47 -4.00
CA LEU A 99 -11.52 6.32 -5.13
C LEU A 99 -12.88 5.85 -5.70
N ASN A 100 -13.97 6.35 -5.10
CA ASN A 100 -15.34 6.15 -5.60
C ASN A 100 -15.44 6.51 -7.10
#